data_AF-G0A4H6-F1
#
_entry.id   AF-G0A4H6-F1
#
_cell.length_a   1.000
_cell.length_b   1.000
_cell.length_c   1.000
_cell.angle_alpha   90.00
_cell.angle_beta   90.00
_cell.angle_gamma   90.00
#
_symmetry.space_group_name_H-M   'P 1'
#
loop_
_entity.id
_entity.type
_entity.pdbx_description
1 polymer ?
#
loop_
_entity_poly.entity_id
_entity_poly.type
_entity_poly.pdbx_seq_one_letter_code
_entity_poly.pdbx_strand_id
1 'polypeptide(L)' 'MAETTKIEFTNNELLRILLREQNITEGHWILAASFKFGAMNMGESPSEASPTAVATISRIAIERVHDPLPFSVNAAEL' A
#
# COMPACT_ATOMS: atom_id res chain seq x y z
N MET A 1 -2.91 4.69 -30.85
CA MET A 1 -2.64 4.57 -29.40
C MET A 1 -3.36 3.32 -28.93
N ALA A 2 -2.68 2.37 -28.28
CA ALA A 2 -3.37 1.21 -27.74
C ALA A 2 -4.26 1.66 -26.58
N GLU A 3 -5.53 1.26 -26.58
CA GLU A 3 -6.40 1.50 -25.43
C GLU A 3 -5.82 0.81 -24.20
N THR A 4 -5.65 1.56 -23.12
CA THR A 4 -5.13 1.03 -21.86
C THR A 4 -6.29 0.41 -21.09
N THR A 5 -6.30 -0.91 -20.93
CA THR A 5 -7.22 -1.59 -20.01
C THR A 5 -6.78 -1.32 -18.57
N LYS A 6 -7.62 -0.67 -17.78
CA LYS A 6 -7.37 -0.37 -16.35
C LYS A 6 -8.29 -1.22 -15.47
N ILE A 7 -7.72 -1.89 -14.47
CA ILE A 7 -8.46 -2.57 -13.41
C ILE A 7 -8.01 -1.96 -12.09
N GLU A 8 -8.96 -1.61 -11.23
CA GLU A 8 -8.72 -0.98 -9.94
C GLU A 8 -9.20 -1.90 -8.81
N PHE A 9 -8.50 -1.83 -7.67
CA PHE A 9 -8.86 -2.54 -6.46
C PHE A 9 -8.90 -1.55 -5.29
N THR A 10 -9.87 -1.71 -4.42
CA THR A 10 -9.89 -1.07 -3.11
C THR A 10 -8.83 -1.69 -2.18
N ASN A 11 -8.46 -0.99 -1.11
CA ASN A 11 -7.52 -1.53 -0.11
C ASN A 11 -8.01 -2.85 0.50
N ASN A 12 -9.33 -2.99 0.71
CA ASN A 12 -9.92 -4.21 1.24
C ASN A 12 -9.85 -5.34 0.22
N GLU A 13 -10.12 -5.10 -1.07
CA GLU A 13 -9.99 -6.12 -2.11
C GLU A 13 -8.53 -6.57 -2.27
N LEU A 14 -7.59 -5.62 -2.27
CA LEU A 14 -6.16 -5.93 -2.30
C LEU A 14 -5.76 -6.76 -1.08
N LEU A 15 -6.22 -6.41 0.12
CA LEU A 15 -5.97 -7.17 1.34
C LEU A 15 -6.55 -8.59 1.26
N ARG A 16 -7.80 -8.75 0.77
CA ARG A 16 -8.42 -10.07 0.56
C ARG A 16 -7.60 -10.94 -0.39
N ILE A 17 -7.09 -10.35 -1.48
CA ILE A 17 -6.20 -11.05 -2.44
C ILE A 17 -4.91 -11.48 -1.75
N LEU A 18 -4.26 -10.59 -1.01
CA LEU A 18 -3.01 -10.90 -0.30
C LEU A 18 -3.20 -12.00 0.76
N LEU A 19 -4.31 -11.98 1.50
CA LEU A 19 -4.62 -13.03 2.49
C LEU A 19 -4.83 -14.38 1.82
N ARG A 20 -5.58 -14.43 0.71
CA ARG A 20 -5.78 -15.67 -0.08
C ARG A 20 -4.46 -16.21 -0.64
N GLU A 21 -3.62 -15.34 -1.21
CA GLU A 21 -2.32 -15.72 -1.75
C GLU A 21 -1.39 -16.32 -0.67
N GLN A 22 -1.49 -15.83 0.57
CA GLN A 22 -0.73 -16.34 1.71
C GLN A 22 -1.40 -17.51 2.44
N ASN A 23 -2.55 -18.01 1.96
CA ASN A 23 -3.36 -19.05 2.60
C ASN A 23 -3.75 -18.72 4.05
N ILE A 24 -4.01 -17.45 4.36
CA ILE A 24 -4.44 -16.99 5.67
C ILE A 24 -5.98 -17.05 5.75
N THR A 25 -6.50 -17.83 6.69
CA THR A 25 -7.94 -18.11 6.81
C THR A 25 -8.56 -17.69 8.16
N GLU A 26 -7.76 -17.09 9.06
CA GLU A 26 -8.23 -16.69 10.39
C GLU A 26 -7.72 -15.32 10.83
N GLY A 27 -8.46 -14.72 11.76
CA GLY A 27 -8.13 -13.44 12.38
C GLY A 27 -8.55 -12.22 11.56
N HIS A 28 -8.41 -11.06 12.19
CA HIS A 28 -8.62 -9.76 11.55
C HIS A 28 -7.29 -9.19 11.08
N TRP A 29 -7.24 -8.72 9.85
CA TRP A 29 -6.03 -8.21 9.22
C TRP A 29 -6.24 -6.83 8.65
N ILE A 30 -5.17 -6.05 8.59
CA ILE A 30 -5.15 -4.72 7.97
C ILE A 30 -4.04 -4.63 6.93
N LEU A 31 -4.19 -3.71 5.98
CA LEU A 31 -3.12 -3.34 5.05
C LEU A 31 -2.26 -2.24 5.68
N ALA A 32 -0.96 -2.41 5.70
CA ALA A 32 0.00 -1.44 6.22
C ALA A 32 0.98 -1.00 5.13
N ALA A 33 1.47 0.23 5.23
CA ALA A 33 2.46 0.79 4.32
C ALA A 33 3.58 1.50 5.09
N SER A 34 4.84 1.22 4.75
CA SER A 34 6.00 1.88 5.35
C SER A 34 6.46 3.02 4.47
N PHE A 35 6.48 4.23 5.02
CA PHE A 35 6.97 5.42 4.33
C PHE A 35 8.44 5.68 4.63
N LYS A 36 9.18 6.11 3.61
CA LYS A 36 10.49 6.75 3.76
C LYS A 36 10.35 8.22 3.38
N PHE A 37 10.94 9.07 4.20
CA PHE A 37 10.99 10.51 3.97
C PHE A 37 12.43 10.93 3.74
N GLY A 38 12.63 11.80 2.76
CA GLY A 38 13.94 12.34 2.42
C GLY A 38 13.83 13.78 1.93
N ALA A 39 14.93 14.50 2.04
CA ALA A 39 15.09 15.81 1.40
C ALA A 39 16.23 15.72 0.40
N MET A 40 16.01 16.19 -0.81
CA MET A 40 17.04 16.26 -1.86
C MET A 40 16.76 17.40 -2.82
N ASN A 41 17.80 17.93 -3.47
CA ASN A 41 17.61 18.92 -4.52
C ASN A 41 17.14 18.21 -5.80
N MET A 42 16.01 18.65 -6.36
CA MET A 42 15.43 18.10 -7.59
C MET A 42 15.09 19.24 -8.57
N GLY A 43 15.23 18.99 -9.86
CA GLY A 43 14.95 19.92 -10.95
C GLY A 43 15.32 19.30 -12.30
N GLU A 44 14.80 19.84 -13.41
CA GLU A 44 15.10 19.34 -14.76
C GLU A 44 16.55 19.59 -15.18
N SER A 45 17.20 20.58 -14.56
CA SER A 45 18.61 20.94 -14.76
C SER A 45 19.28 21.37 -13.44
N PRO A 46 20.63 21.38 -13.34
CA PRO A 46 21.33 21.80 -12.13
C PRO A 46 21.03 23.23 -11.67
N SER A 47 20.78 24.16 -12.61
CA SER A 47 20.45 25.56 -12.31
C SER A 47 19.03 25.75 -11.77
N GLU A 48 18.16 24.77 -11.95
CA GLU A 48 16.76 24.80 -11.53
C GLU A 48 16.49 23.89 -10.33
N ALA A 49 17.53 23.22 -9.82
CA ALA A 49 17.41 22.31 -8.70
C ALA A 49 17.04 23.07 -7.41
N SER A 50 15.96 22.64 -6.76
CA SER A 50 15.47 23.22 -5.52
C SER A 50 15.30 22.15 -4.42
N PRO A 51 15.48 22.52 -3.13
CA PRO A 51 15.22 21.60 -2.03
C PRO A 51 13.80 21.04 -2.10
N THR A 52 13.70 19.71 -2.17
CA THR A 52 12.44 18.99 -2.36
C THR A 52 12.29 17.94 -1.27
N ALA A 53 11.09 17.87 -0.69
CA ALA A 53 10.71 16.78 0.21
C ALA A 53 10.16 15.61 -0.62
N VAL A 54 10.65 14.41 -0.36
CA VAL A 54 10.21 13.16 -1.01
C VAL A 54 9.59 12.26 0.05
N ALA A 55 8.37 11.80 -0.23
CA ALA A 55 7.70 10.75 0.51
C ALA A 55 7.52 9.54 -0.40
N THR A 56 8.08 8.39 0.00
CA THR A 56 8.02 7.17 -0.81
C THR A 56 7.45 6.02 0.02
N ILE A 57 6.50 5.29 -0.56
CA ILE A 57 6.06 4.01 -0.01
C ILE A 57 7.16 2.99 -0.32
N SER A 58 7.84 2.51 0.72
CA SER A 58 8.95 1.58 0.62
C SER A 58 8.54 0.11 0.73
N ARG A 59 7.39 -0.16 1.36
CA ARG A 59 6.88 -1.51 1.59
C ARG A 59 5.38 -1.47 1.81
N ILE A 60 4.71 -2.52 1.35
CA ILE A 60 3.35 -2.90 1.73
C ILE A 60 3.43 -4.16 2.61
N ALA A 61 2.59 -4.22 3.64
CA ALA A 61 2.50 -5.34 4.55
C ALA A 61 1.02 -5.64 4.88
N ILE A 62 0.78 -6.83 5.41
CA ILE A 62 -0.48 -7.19 6.06
C ILE A 62 -0.17 -7.49 7.53
N GLU A 63 -0.99 -6.98 8.43
CA GLU A 63 -0.77 -7.09 9.87
C GLU A 63 -2.02 -7.65 10.55
N ARG A 64 -1.84 -8.67 11.40
CA ARG A 64 -2.91 -9.21 12.22
C ARG A 64 -3.18 -8.23 13.36
N VAL A 65 -4.44 -7.90 13.57
CA VAL A 65 -4.89 -7.06 14.69
C VAL A 65 -5.61 -7.93 15.73
N HIS A 66 -5.49 -7.55 17.00
CA HIS A 66 -6.11 -8.28 18.10
C HIS A 66 -7.63 -8.10 18.11
N ASP A 67 -8.09 -6.86 18.00
CA ASP A 67 -9.51 -6.51 17.96
C ASP A 67 -9.94 -6.10 16.54
N PRO A 68 -11.17 -6.40 16.12
CA PRO A 68 -11.71 -5.95 14.83
C PRO A 68 -11.68 -4.42 14.72
N LEU A 69 -11.10 -3.93 13.64
CA LEU A 69 -11.10 -2.50 13.28
C LEU A 69 -12.05 -2.25 12.10
N PRO A 70 -12.58 -1.02 11.92
CA PRO A 70 -13.47 -0.69 10.81
C PRO A 70 -12.87 -0.93 9.42
N PHE A 71 -11.53 -0.93 9.33
CA PHE A 71 -10.75 -1.17 8.11
C PHE A 71 -10.02 -2.52 8.12
N SER A 72 -10.35 -3.39 9.08
CA SER A 72 -9.84 -4.76 9.08
C SER A 72 -10.71 -5.68 8.23
N VAL A 73 -10.08 -6.68 7.63
CA VAL A 73 -10.75 -7.78 6.93
C VAL A 73 -10.68 -9.02 7.81
N ASN A 74 -11.83 -9.65 8.05
CA ASN A 74 -11.90 -10.96 8.68
C ASN A 74 -11.50 -12.04 7.67
N ALA A 75 -10.39 -12.74 7.92
CA ALA A 75 -9.88 -13.77 7.02
C ALA A 75 -10.78 -15.02 6.96
N ALA A 76 -11.64 -15.23 7.97
CA ALA A 76 -12.60 -16.34 7.98
C ALA A 76 -13.80 -16.12 7.03
N GLU A 77 -13.95 -14.90 6.49
CA GLU A 77 -15.03 -14.51 5.57
C GLU A 77 -14.53 -14.38 4.12
N LEU A 78 -13.36 -14.95 3.81
CA LEU A 78 -12.72 -14.90 2.49
C LEU A 78 -13.19 -16.00 1.55
#